data_AF-A0A5C5ZCQ6-F1
#
_entry.id   AF-A0A5C5ZCQ6-F1
#
_cell.length_a   1.000
_cell.length_b   1.000
_cell.length_c   1.000
_cell.angle_alpha   90.00
_cell.angle_beta   90.00
_cell.angle_gamma   90.00
#
_symmetry.space_group_name_H-M   'P 1'
#
loop_
_entity.id
_entity.type
_entity.pdbx_description
1 polymer ?
#
loop_
_entity_poly.entity_id
_entity_poly.type
_entity_poly.pdbx_seq_one_letter_code
_entity_poly.pdbx_strand_id
1 'polypeptide(L)'
;MQGRRGRGVGNVLSVGSGRHWVQDMSTYRDGLWSRDAQLIWTQGKMGESIEIEFSVPADDKYDLLAVFTKAIEYGIFEFAVDGESVDKRVDLYDTEVTTSGEISLGKLTLTKGLHRLKATIVGHNAMSKGGHRTGANLFGLDYVRLAK
;
A
#
# COMPACT_ATOMS: atom_id res chain seq x y z
N MET A 1 -27.93 10.58 -12.56
CA MET A 1 -27.91 9.13 -12.26
C MET A 1 -26.92 8.90 -11.13
N GLN A 2 -27.40 8.36 -10.02
CA GLN A 2 -26.59 7.98 -8.86
C GLN A 2 -25.85 6.67 -9.14
N GLY A 3 -24.65 6.53 -8.56
CA GLY A 3 -24.08 5.21 -8.26
C GLY A 3 -22.67 4.98 -8.78
N ARG A 4 -21.67 5.14 -7.89
CA ARG A 4 -20.56 4.19 -7.64
C ARG A 4 -19.53 4.78 -6.67
N ARG A 5 -19.90 4.86 -5.38
CA ARG A 5 -18.91 4.95 -4.29
C ARG A 5 -18.34 3.56 -4.00
N GLY A 6 -17.54 3.03 -4.92
CA GLY A 6 -16.48 2.11 -4.51
C GLY A 6 -15.43 2.94 -3.77
N ARG A 7 -14.92 2.44 -2.65
CA ARG A 7 -13.90 3.14 -1.86
C ARG A 7 -12.60 3.12 -2.66
N GLY A 8 -12.10 4.30 -3.06
CA GLY A 8 -10.73 4.44 -3.54
C GLY A 8 -9.77 4.30 -2.36
N VAL A 9 -8.47 4.30 -2.64
CA VAL A 9 -7.44 4.45 -1.61
C VAL A 9 -7.85 5.59 -0.67
N GLY A 10 -7.88 5.33 0.64
CA GLY A 10 -8.31 6.35 1.58
C GLY A 10 -7.32 7.50 1.71
N ASN A 11 -7.69 8.52 2.47
CA ASN A 11 -6.89 9.74 2.58
C ASN A 11 -5.51 9.42 3.18
N VAL A 12 -4.46 10.02 2.64
CA VAL A 12 -3.14 10.01 3.27
C VAL A 12 -3.17 10.96 4.46
N LEU A 13 -2.95 10.42 5.65
CA LEU A 13 -2.98 11.15 6.92
C LEU A 13 -1.64 11.80 7.23
N SER A 14 -0.56 11.08 6.94
CA SER A 14 0.80 11.57 7.08
C SER A 14 1.71 10.87 6.07
N VAL A 15 2.79 11.55 5.72
CA VAL A 15 3.86 10.99 4.90
C VAL A 15 5.18 11.54 5.42
N GLY A 16 6.22 10.72 5.40
CA GLY A 16 7.58 11.19 5.62
C GLY A 16 8.03 12.13 4.50
N SER A 17 9.31 12.10 4.16
CA SER A 17 9.77 12.87 3.01
C SER A 17 9.21 12.33 1.69
N GLY A 18 9.36 13.14 0.64
CA GLY A 18 8.93 12.78 -0.70
C GLY A 18 7.51 13.21 -1.03
N ARG A 19 6.89 12.53 -1.99
CA ARG A 19 5.62 12.93 -2.60
C ARG A 19 4.72 11.74 -2.84
N HIS A 20 3.42 11.94 -2.65
CA HIS A 20 2.39 10.96 -2.96
C HIS A 20 1.33 11.56 -3.87
N TRP A 21 0.73 10.74 -4.72
CA TRP A 21 -0.41 11.10 -5.56
C TRP A 21 -1.15 9.84 -6.03
N VAL A 22 -2.33 10.01 -6.61
CA VAL A 22 -3.01 8.92 -7.33
C VAL A 22 -2.45 8.86 -8.74
N GLN A 23 -1.74 7.78 -9.07
CA GLN A 23 -1.17 7.53 -10.38
C GLN A 23 -2.13 6.70 -11.23
N ASP A 24 -2.32 7.11 -12.48
CA ASP A 24 -3.00 6.34 -13.51
C ASP A 24 -2.15 5.14 -13.93
N MET A 25 -2.73 3.95 -13.87
CA MET A 25 -2.12 2.67 -14.19
C MET A 25 -2.68 2.02 -15.45
N SER A 26 -3.62 2.66 -16.16
CA SER A 26 -4.31 2.12 -17.34
C SER A 26 -3.37 1.75 -18.50
N THR A 27 -2.17 2.31 -18.54
CA THR A 27 -1.18 2.04 -19.60
C THR A 27 -0.35 0.79 -19.36
N TYR A 28 -0.35 0.24 -18.14
CA TYR A 28 0.42 -0.95 -17.79
C TYR A 28 -0.38 -2.21 -18.10
N ARG A 29 0.21 -3.14 -18.85
CA ARG A 29 -0.50 -4.28 -19.44
C ARG A 29 -0.52 -5.53 -18.53
N ASP A 30 0.42 -5.63 -17.60
CA ASP A 30 0.68 -6.85 -16.83
C ASP A 30 0.06 -6.84 -15.41
N GLY A 31 -0.87 -5.92 -15.17
CA GLY A 31 -1.63 -5.84 -13.92
C GLY A 31 -3.04 -5.32 -14.13
N LEU A 32 -3.97 -5.77 -13.29
CA LEU A 32 -5.34 -5.27 -13.23
C LEU A 32 -5.51 -4.50 -11.91
N TRP A 33 -5.07 -3.25 -11.90
CA TRP A 33 -5.30 -2.35 -10.78
C TRP A 33 -6.79 -2.05 -10.65
N SER A 34 -7.28 -2.01 -9.42
CA SER A 34 -8.64 -1.55 -9.20
C SER A 34 -8.77 -0.11 -9.68
N ARG A 35 -9.73 0.11 -10.60
CA ARG A 35 -10.00 1.43 -11.20
C ARG A 35 -8.81 2.03 -11.95
N ASP A 36 -7.92 1.18 -12.45
CA ASP A 36 -6.75 1.59 -13.22
C ASP A 36 -5.87 2.59 -12.47
N ALA A 37 -5.74 2.47 -11.14
CA ALA A 37 -5.02 3.44 -10.33
C ALA A 37 -4.25 2.82 -9.16
N GLN A 38 -3.23 3.54 -8.70
CA GLN A 38 -2.60 3.32 -7.41
C GLN A 38 -2.42 4.63 -6.65
N LEU A 39 -2.43 4.58 -5.31
CA LEU A 39 -1.75 5.59 -4.51
C LEU A 39 -0.25 5.25 -4.54
N ILE A 40 0.54 6.12 -5.17
CA ILE A 40 1.99 6.00 -5.18
C ILE A 40 2.59 6.95 -4.14
N TRP A 41 3.65 6.50 -3.44
CA TRP A 41 4.55 7.33 -2.67
C TRP A 41 5.99 7.12 -3.12
N THR A 42 6.70 8.22 -3.35
CA THR A 42 8.05 8.26 -3.93
C THR A 42 8.97 9.14 -3.08
N GLN A 43 10.28 8.91 -3.22
CA GLN A 43 11.33 9.70 -2.56
C GLN A 43 11.32 9.64 -1.02
N GLY A 44 10.64 8.65 -0.44
CA GLY A 44 10.76 8.34 0.98
C GLY A 44 12.15 7.80 1.32
N LYS A 45 12.59 8.02 2.57
CA LYS A 45 13.88 7.54 3.07
C LYS A 45 13.70 6.30 3.97
N MET A 46 14.79 5.56 4.16
CA MET A 46 14.82 4.42 5.08
C MET A 46 14.30 4.81 6.46
N GLY A 47 13.38 4.03 7.02
CA GLY A 47 12.73 4.28 8.30
C GLY A 47 11.58 5.29 8.27
N GLU A 48 11.32 5.97 7.15
CA GLU A 48 10.15 6.83 6.99
C GLU A 48 8.92 6.02 6.60
N SER A 49 7.74 6.64 6.74
CA SER A 49 6.47 5.97 6.51
C SER A 49 5.44 6.82 5.79
N ILE A 50 4.44 6.16 5.21
CA ILE A 50 3.16 6.76 4.82
C ILE A 50 2.04 6.14 5.65
N GLU A 51 1.10 6.96 6.12
CA GLU A 51 -0.11 6.52 6.83
C GLU A 51 -1.36 6.82 6.01
N ILE A 52 -2.18 5.80 5.81
CA ILE A 52 -3.32 5.79 4.91
C ILE A 52 -4.55 5.39 5.72
N GLU A 53 -5.59 6.19 5.61
CA GLU A 53 -6.87 5.93 6.27
C GLU A 53 -7.65 4.84 5.53
N PHE A 54 -8.40 4.01 6.26
CA PHE A 54 -9.42 3.15 5.69
C PHE A 54 -10.64 3.03 6.61
N SER A 55 -11.81 2.75 6.03
CA SER A 55 -13.07 2.69 6.79
C SER A 55 -13.51 1.26 7.07
N VAL A 56 -13.84 0.97 8.32
CA VAL A 56 -14.42 -0.30 8.78
C VAL A 56 -15.93 -0.12 9.01
N PRO A 57 -16.79 -0.95 8.41
CA PRO A 57 -18.25 -0.73 8.39
C PRO A 57 -18.96 -1.14 9.69
N ALA A 58 -18.37 -2.06 10.45
CA ALA A 58 -18.95 -2.64 11.66
C ALA A 58 -17.84 -3.24 12.53
N ASP A 59 -18.04 -3.23 13.84
CA ASP A 59 -17.20 -3.93 14.81
C ASP A 59 -17.20 -5.43 14.50
N ASP A 60 -16.04 -5.98 14.12
CA ASP A 60 -15.90 -7.40 13.80
C ASP A 60 -14.43 -7.83 13.79
N LYS A 61 -14.22 -9.13 13.61
CA LYS A 61 -12.93 -9.69 13.22
C LYS A 61 -12.83 -9.70 11.69
N TYR A 62 -11.77 -9.08 11.17
CA TYR A 62 -11.49 -9.04 9.74
C TYR A 62 -10.11 -9.58 9.46
N ASP A 63 -9.95 -10.31 8.36
CA ASP A 63 -8.65 -10.43 7.70
C ASP A 63 -8.47 -9.18 6.81
N LEU A 64 -7.51 -8.34 7.15
CA LEU A 64 -7.19 -7.14 6.38
C LEU A 64 -6.30 -7.54 5.20
N LEU A 65 -6.84 -7.49 4.00
CA LEU A 65 -6.12 -7.78 2.77
C LEU A 65 -5.70 -6.48 2.09
N ALA A 66 -4.53 -6.47 1.47
CA ALA A 66 -4.05 -5.35 0.68
C ALA A 66 -3.49 -5.84 -0.67
N VAL A 67 -3.70 -5.04 -1.71
CA VAL A 67 -3.04 -5.22 -3.00
C VAL A 67 -2.10 -4.06 -3.22
N PHE A 68 -0.85 -4.38 -3.51
CA PHE A 68 0.21 -3.42 -3.77
C PHE A 68 0.66 -3.50 -5.22
N THR A 69 1.29 -2.44 -5.69
CA THR A 69 2.05 -2.47 -6.94
C THR A 69 3.44 -3.01 -6.67
N LYS A 70 3.97 -3.76 -7.63
CA LYS A 70 5.35 -4.22 -7.67
C LYS A 70 6.05 -3.72 -8.91
N ALA A 71 7.33 -3.36 -8.78
CA ALA A 71 8.24 -3.03 -9.89
C ALA A 71 9.69 -2.89 -9.40
N ILE A 72 10.62 -2.62 -10.33
CA ILE A 72 12.07 -2.65 -10.09
C ILE A 72 12.53 -1.67 -8.99
N GLU A 73 11.82 -0.56 -8.81
CA GLU A 73 12.19 0.53 -7.88
C GLU A 73 11.44 0.48 -6.55
N TYR A 74 10.58 -0.54 -6.35
CA TYR A 74 9.73 -0.65 -5.17
C TYR A 74 10.49 -1.25 -3.97
N GLY A 75 10.14 -0.75 -2.79
CA GLY A 75 10.84 -1.06 -1.54
C GLY A 75 10.35 -2.34 -0.85
N ILE A 76 10.99 -2.62 0.29
CA ILE A 76 10.53 -3.59 1.28
C ILE A 76 9.88 -2.81 2.43
N PHE A 77 8.66 -3.20 2.80
CA PHE A 77 7.85 -2.48 3.78
C PHE A 77 7.44 -3.35 4.97
N GLU A 78 7.46 -2.77 6.16
CA GLU A 78 6.72 -3.25 7.33
C GLU A 78 5.42 -2.47 7.48
N PHE A 79 4.39 -3.15 8.00
CA PHE A 79 3.06 -2.57 8.15
C PHE A 79 2.64 -2.50 9.61
N ALA A 80 1.80 -1.52 9.93
CA ALA A 80 1.10 -1.46 11.21
C ALA A 80 -0.34 -1.00 11.01
N VAL A 81 -1.25 -1.48 11.84
CA VAL A 81 -2.65 -1.03 11.88
C VAL A 81 -2.92 -0.39 13.23
N ASP A 82 -3.32 0.88 13.23
CA ASP A 82 -3.55 1.69 14.43
C ASP A 82 -2.38 1.71 15.43
N GLY A 83 -1.15 1.57 14.91
CA GLY A 83 0.08 1.53 15.71
C GLY A 83 0.51 0.13 16.14
N GLU A 84 -0.30 -0.91 15.92
CA GLU A 84 0.08 -2.30 16.15
C GLU A 84 0.78 -2.88 14.92
N SER A 85 2.04 -3.29 15.08
CA SER A 85 2.82 -3.87 13.99
C SER A 85 2.22 -5.18 13.49
N VAL A 86 2.15 -5.31 12.17
CA VAL A 86 1.92 -6.57 11.48
C VAL A 86 3.27 -7.26 11.35
N ASP A 87 3.38 -8.50 11.83
CA ASP A 87 4.61 -9.31 11.76
C ASP A 87 4.85 -9.83 10.34
N LYS A 88 5.05 -8.91 9.40
CA LYS A 88 5.29 -9.20 7.99
C LYS A 88 6.09 -8.08 7.33
N ARG A 89 7.16 -8.47 6.66
CA ARG A 89 7.85 -7.66 5.65
C ARG A 89 7.35 -8.06 4.28
N VAL A 90 7.01 -7.08 3.45
CA VAL A 90 6.61 -7.32 2.06
C VAL A 90 7.63 -6.69 1.14
N ASP A 91 8.29 -7.52 0.34
CA ASP A 91 9.13 -7.08 -0.76
C ASP A 91 8.27 -6.82 -1.99
N LEU A 92 8.21 -5.56 -2.42
CA LEU A 92 7.44 -5.12 -3.57
C LEU A 92 8.27 -5.05 -4.85
N TYR A 93 9.49 -5.59 -4.85
CA TYR A 93 10.27 -5.72 -6.07
C TYR A 93 9.65 -6.70 -7.07
N ASP A 94 9.66 -6.32 -8.35
CA ASP A 94 9.41 -7.19 -9.48
C ASP A 94 10.16 -6.66 -10.72
N THR A 95 10.46 -7.50 -11.71
CA THR A 95 11.05 -7.05 -12.97
C THR A 95 10.03 -6.36 -13.88
N GLU A 96 8.74 -6.69 -13.70
CA GLU A 96 7.64 -6.07 -14.44
C GLU A 96 6.82 -5.13 -13.53
N VAL A 97 6.03 -4.25 -14.15
CA VAL A 97 5.03 -3.46 -13.42
C VAL A 97 3.77 -4.28 -13.30
N THR A 98 3.50 -4.81 -12.11
CA THR A 98 2.36 -5.71 -11.85
C THR A 98 1.78 -5.49 -10.44
N THR A 99 0.72 -6.21 -10.08
CA THR A 99 0.16 -6.20 -8.72
C THR A 99 0.68 -7.37 -7.89
N SER A 100 0.67 -7.23 -6.57
CA SER A 100 1.07 -8.29 -5.65
C SER A 100 0.06 -9.43 -5.52
N GLY A 101 -1.14 -9.27 -6.09
CA GLY A 101 -2.33 -9.98 -5.61
C GLY A 101 -2.66 -9.60 -4.16
N GLU A 102 -3.70 -10.23 -3.60
CA GLU A 102 -4.10 -9.97 -2.22
C GLU A 102 -3.09 -10.56 -1.24
N ILE A 103 -2.51 -9.70 -0.41
CA ILE A 103 -1.68 -10.06 0.73
C ILE A 103 -2.48 -9.83 2.00
N SER A 104 -2.64 -10.87 2.82
CA SER A 104 -3.15 -10.72 4.18
C SER A 104 -2.14 -9.98 5.05
N LEU A 105 -2.57 -8.87 5.65
CA LEU A 105 -1.87 -8.12 6.69
C LEU A 105 -2.31 -8.59 8.10
N GLY A 106 -3.10 -9.65 8.19
CA GLY A 106 -3.45 -10.32 9.44
C GLY A 106 -4.92 -10.20 9.83
N LYS A 107 -5.30 -11.04 10.79
CA LYS A 107 -6.63 -11.07 11.38
C LYS A 107 -6.70 -10.13 12.57
N LEU A 108 -7.50 -9.08 12.44
CA LEU A 108 -7.58 -7.97 13.37
C LEU A 108 -9.01 -7.84 13.90
N THR A 109 -9.14 -7.47 15.17
CA THR A 109 -10.44 -7.04 15.71
C THR A 109 -10.53 -5.53 15.51
N LEU A 110 -11.39 -5.09 14.61
CA LEU A 110 -11.52 -3.68 14.24
C LEU A 110 -12.91 -3.17 14.62
N THR A 111 -12.97 -1.96 15.16
CA THR A 111 -14.24 -1.28 15.47
C THR A 111 -14.79 -0.59 14.22
N LYS A 112 -16.07 -0.21 14.24
CA LYS A 112 -16.64 0.62 13.20
C LYS A 112 -16.00 2.00 13.23
N GLY A 113 -15.46 2.45 12.11
CA GLY A 113 -14.88 3.78 12.02
C GLY A 113 -13.72 3.88 11.04
N LEU A 114 -12.86 4.86 11.27
CA LEU A 114 -11.66 5.11 10.49
C LEU A 114 -10.47 4.49 11.22
N HIS A 115 -9.69 3.72 10.48
CA HIS A 115 -8.48 3.04 10.93
C HIS A 115 -7.30 3.47 10.07
N ARG A 116 -6.09 3.23 10.55
CA ARG A 116 -4.86 3.69 9.89
C ARG A 116 -4.01 2.50 9.52
N LEU A 117 -3.68 2.38 8.24
CA LEU A 117 -2.62 1.51 7.75
C LEU A 117 -1.35 2.34 7.58
N LYS A 118 -0.31 1.98 8.32
CA LYS A 118 1.04 2.55 8.18
C LYS A 118 1.91 1.60 7.37
N ALA A 119 2.63 2.12 6.38
CA ALA A 119 3.67 1.40 5.66
C ALA A 119 5.02 2.11 5.88
N THR A 120 6.00 1.38 6.43
CA THR A 120 7.33 1.91 6.77
C THR A 120 8.40 1.29 5.86
N ILE A 121 9.27 2.11 5.29
CA ILE A 121 10.38 1.63 4.44
C ILE A 121 11.43 0.97 5.34
N VAL A 122 11.68 -0.32 5.14
CA VAL A 122 12.66 -1.10 5.93
C VAL A 122 13.77 -1.72 5.10
N GLY A 123 13.68 -1.65 3.77
CA GLY A 123 14.69 -2.23 2.89
C GLY A 123 14.39 -2.00 1.41
N HIS A 124 15.25 -2.56 0.57
CA HIS A 124 15.05 -2.76 -0.85
C HIS A 124 15.55 -4.14 -1.24
N ASN A 125 15.03 -4.69 -2.32
CA ASN A 125 15.56 -5.92 -2.90
C ASN A 125 16.97 -5.67 -3.48
N ALA A 126 17.90 -6.59 -3.25
CA ALA A 126 19.29 -6.49 -3.74
C ALA A 126 19.40 -6.42 -5.27
N MET A 127 18.39 -6.91 -6.00
CA MET A 127 18.30 -6.87 -7.45
C MET A 127 17.73 -5.55 -7.98
N SER A 128 17.24 -4.67 -7.11
CA SER A 128 16.80 -3.32 -7.49
C SER A 128 18.01 -2.50 -7.93
N LYS A 129 18.13 -2.26 -9.25
CA LYS A 129 19.19 -1.45 -9.88
C LYS A 129 18.96 0.05 -9.63
N GLY A 130 18.83 0.43 -8.36
CA GLY A 130 18.45 1.78 -7.95
C GLY A 130 18.09 1.91 -6.47
N GLY A 131 17.89 0.81 -5.74
CA GLY A 131 17.34 0.78 -4.36
C GLY A 131 17.98 1.72 -3.32
N HIS A 132 19.22 2.16 -3.56
CA HIS A 132 19.98 3.09 -2.70
C HIS A 132 20.01 4.55 -3.20
N ARG A 133 19.42 4.86 -4.37
CA ARG A 133 19.38 6.21 -4.95
C ARG A 133 18.15 6.99 -4.48
N THR A 134 18.28 8.31 -4.47
CA THR A 134 17.17 9.23 -4.18
C THR A 134 16.02 8.98 -5.17
N GLY A 135 14.83 8.67 -4.66
CA GLY A 135 13.68 8.31 -5.49
C GLY A 135 13.42 6.81 -5.63
N ALA A 136 14.24 5.93 -5.04
CA ALA A 136 13.95 4.50 -4.91
C ALA A 136 13.21 4.17 -3.61
N ASN A 137 12.73 2.93 -3.46
CA ASN A 137 11.81 2.46 -2.41
C ASN A 137 10.38 2.99 -2.59
N LEU A 138 9.89 2.90 -3.83
CA LEU A 138 8.51 3.26 -4.15
C LEU A 138 7.56 2.38 -3.33
N PHE A 139 6.48 3.02 -2.88
CA PHE A 139 5.32 2.35 -2.34
C PHE A 139 4.15 2.57 -3.29
N GLY A 140 3.39 1.53 -3.55
CA GLY A 140 2.17 1.61 -4.34
C GLY A 140 1.07 0.78 -3.71
N LEU A 141 -0.04 1.41 -3.36
CA LEU A 141 -1.24 0.74 -2.86
C LEU A 141 -2.35 0.86 -3.89
N ASP A 142 -2.90 -0.28 -4.30
CA ASP A 142 -4.10 -0.35 -5.12
C ASP A 142 -5.35 -0.24 -4.22
N TYR A 143 -5.55 -1.21 -3.33
CA TYR A 143 -6.65 -1.19 -2.38
C TYR A 143 -6.37 -1.96 -1.10
N VAL A 144 -7.19 -1.70 -0.09
CA VAL A 144 -7.38 -2.56 1.07
C VAL A 144 -8.79 -3.14 1.06
N ARG A 145 -8.93 -4.37 1.54
CA ARG A 145 -10.21 -5.07 1.64
C ARG A 145 -10.35 -5.75 2.99
N LEU A 146 -11.54 -5.68 3.54
CA LEU A 146 -11.92 -6.37 4.76
C LEU A 146 -12.57 -7.70 4.38
N ALA A 147 -11.92 -8.81 4.67
CA ALA A 147 -12.45 -10.16 4.51
C ALA A 147 -12.95 -10.71 5.86
N LYS A 148 -13.99 -11.55 5.83
CA LYS A 148 -14.52 -12.24 7.00
C LYS A 148 -14.13 -13.72 6.95
#